data_AF-A0A0N1MX68-F1
#
_entry.id   AF-A0A0N1MX68-F1
#
_cell.length_a   1.000
_cell.length_b   1.000
_cell.length_c   1.000
_cell.angle_alpha   90.00
_cell.angle_beta   90.00
_cell.angle_gamma   90.00
#
_symmetry.space_group_name_H-M   'P 1'
#
loop_
_entity.id
_entity.type
_entity.pdbx_description
1 polymer ?
#
loop_
_entity_poly.entity_id
_entity_poly.type
_entity_poly.pdbx_seq_one_letter_code
_entity_poly.pdbx_strand_id
1 'polypeptide(L)'
;MKNLIVLAFFLFSGLAHTAPTTTSKINTDEGYPYKNLINKSERVELRYTENGHNVSCRVVVQSKEIKYAGELQTASAKRFKKSPMSTCLTRDKAKEILALL
;
A
#
# COMPACT_ATOMS: atom_id res chain seq x y z
N MET A 1 -23.02 14.62 60.68
CA MET A 1 -22.31 15.46 59.70
C MET A 1 -21.03 14.78 59.23
N LYS A 2 -21.00 14.20 58.03
CA LYS A 2 -19.89 14.35 57.06
C LYS A 2 -20.24 13.49 55.84
N ASN A 3 -20.40 14.16 54.70
CA ASN A 3 -21.02 13.61 53.51
C ASN A 3 -20.06 12.67 52.76
N LEU A 4 -20.64 11.61 52.21
CA LEU A 4 -20.03 10.60 51.35
C LEU A 4 -19.75 11.22 49.98
N ILE A 5 -18.49 11.52 49.64
CA ILE A 5 -18.10 11.97 48.30
C ILE A 5 -17.71 10.74 47.48
N VAL A 6 -18.64 10.22 46.70
CA VAL A 6 -18.37 9.18 45.69
C VAL A 6 -17.92 9.91 44.42
N LEU A 7 -16.61 9.97 44.20
CA LEU A 7 -16.02 10.52 42.99
C LEU A 7 -16.10 9.46 41.88
N ALA A 8 -17.18 9.47 41.11
CA ALA A 8 -17.33 8.61 39.94
C ALA A 8 -16.41 9.12 38.81
N PHE A 9 -15.22 8.55 38.71
CA PHE A 9 -14.31 8.77 37.60
C PHE A 9 -14.81 7.98 36.39
N PHE A 10 -15.65 8.60 35.57
CA PHE A 10 -16.04 8.06 34.26
C PHE A 10 -14.81 8.04 33.35
N LEU A 11 -14.14 6.88 33.30
CA LEU A 11 -13.11 6.58 32.32
C LEU A 11 -13.76 6.49 30.94
N PHE A 12 -13.76 7.61 30.22
CA PHE A 12 -14.09 7.64 28.79
C PHE A 12 -12.92 7.03 28.01
N SER A 13 -12.91 5.70 27.92
CA SER A 13 -12.01 4.97 27.04
C SER A 13 -12.49 5.16 25.59
N GLY A 14 -11.96 6.19 24.91
CA GLY A 14 -12.18 6.37 23.49
C GLY A 14 -11.58 5.19 22.73
N LEU A 15 -12.42 4.32 22.16
CA LEU A 15 -11.97 3.29 21.23
C LEU A 15 -11.48 3.98 19.95
N ALA A 16 -10.17 4.07 19.79
CA ALA A 16 -9.56 4.39 18.51
C ALA A 16 -9.82 3.22 17.54
N HIS A 17 -10.83 3.36 16.68
CA HIS A 17 -11.10 2.40 15.62
C HIS A 17 -10.05 2.58 14.51
N THR A 18 -8.98 1.80 14.55
CA THR A 18 -8.06 1.68 13.43
C THR A 18 -8.74 0.85 12.35
N ALA A 19 -9.08 1.48 11.22
CA ALA A 19 -9.62 0.76 10.08
C ALA A 19 -8.61 -0.32 9.64
N PRO A 20 -9.02 -1.59 9.50
CA PRO A 20 -8.10 -2.67 9.15
C PRO A 20 -7.53 -2.41 7.76
N THR A 21 -6.20 -2.40 7.64
CA THR A 21 -5.51 -2.39 6.34
C THR A 21 -5.73 -3.74 5.68
N THR A 22 -6.69 -3.81 4.76
CA THR A 22 -6.98 -5.03 4.00
C THR A 22 -5.81 -5.36 3.09
N THR A 23 -5.01 -6.35 3.49
CA THR A 23 -3.93 -6.88 2.66
C THR A 23 -4.49 -7.97 1.78
N SER A 24 -4.67 -7.69 0.49
CA SER A 24 -5.08 -8.69 -0.52
C SER A 24 -3.91 -9.04 -1.44
N LYS A 25 -3.85 -10.29 -1.89
CA LYS A 25 -2.95 -10.68 -2.98
C LYS A 25 -3.55 -10.20 -4.29
N ILE A 26 -2.75 -9.45 -5.05
CA ILE A 26 -3.12 -9.01 -6.40
C ILE A 26 -2.38 -9.89 -7.39
N ASN A 27 -3.12 -10.64 -8.20
CA ASN A 27 -2.54 -11.41 -9.28
C ASN A 27 -2.17 -10.47 -10.43
N THR A 28 -0.98 -10.67 -11.01
CA THR A 28 -0.54 -9.95 -12.19
C THR A 28 0.16 -10.91 -13.15
N ASP A 29 -0.18 -10.81 -14.43
CA ASP A 29 0.46 -11.56 -15.52
C ASP A 29 1.60 -10.75 -16.16
N GLU A 30 2.01 -9.64 -15.53
CA GLU A 30 3.02 -8.74 -16.07
C GLU A 30 4.42 -9.38 -16.01
N GLY A 31 5.04 -9.54 -17.19
CA GLY A 31 6.37 -10.13 -17.34
C GLY A 31 7.52 -9.21 -16.91
N TYR A 32 8.69 -9.37 -17.55
CA TYR A 32 9.83 -8.49 -17.31
C TYR A 32 9.45 -7.01 -17.56
N PRO A 33 9.84 -6.05 -16.70
CA PRO A 33 10.72 -6.18 -15.52
C PRO A 33 10.00 -6.53 -14.21
N TYR A 34 8.67 -6.46 -14.17
CA TYR A 34 7.88 -6.56 -12.94
C TYR A 34 7.95 -7.94 -12.28
N LYS A 35 7.88 -9.02 -13.06
CA LYS A 35 8.08 -10.38 -12.54
C LYS A 35 9.43 -10.53 -11.81
N ASN A 36 10.49 -9.96 -12.37
CA ASN A 36 11.82 -10.04 -11.77
C ASN A 36 11.90 -9.18 -10.51
N LEU A 37 11.27 -8.00 -10.51
CA LEU A 37 11.17 -7.14 -9.35
C LEU A 37 10.48 -7.87 -8.18
N ILE A 38 9.35 -8.53 -8.45
CA ILE A 38 8.61 -9.32 -7.45
C ILE A 38 9.45 -10.49 -6.92
N ASN A 39 10.14 -11.20 -7.81
CA ASN A 39 10.91 -12.39 -7.43
C ASN A 39 12.21 -12.08 -6.67
N LYS A 40 12.83 -10.92 -6.93
CA LYS A 40 14.10 -10.53 -6.30
C LYS A 40 13.94 -9.71 -5.02
N SER A 41 12.80 -9.05 -4.84
CA SER A 41 12.55 -8.23 -3.66
C SER A 41 12.07 -9.11 -2.50
N GLU A 42 12.35 -8.69 -1.27
CA GLU A 42 11.76 -9.34 -0.09
C GLU A 42 10.25 -9.07 -0.01
N ARG A 43 9.84 -7.86 -0.40
CA ARG A 43 8.45 -7.44 -0.40
C ARG A 43 8.20 -6.39 -1.48
N VAL A 44 7.14 -6.61 -2.25
CA VAL A 44 6.58 -5.61 -3.16
C VAL A 44 5.13 -5.37 -2.76
N GLU A 45 4.81 -4.13 -2.46
CA GLU A 45 3.44 -3.70 -2.15
C GLU A 45 2.91 -2.79 -3.23
N LEU A 46 1.70 -3.08 -3.68
CA LEU A 46 0.89 -2.17 -4.47
C LEU A 46 -0.13 -1.52 -3.54
N ARG A 47 0.10 -0.25 -3.19
CA ARG A 47 -0.83 0.52 -2.35
C ARG A 47 -1.74 1.31 -3.25
N TYR A 48 -3.06 1.16 -3.08
CA TYR A 48 -4.02 1.85 -3.94
C TYR A 48 -5.31 2.22 -3.20
N THR A 49 -6.00 3.22 -3.75
CA THR A 49 -7.33 3.66 -3.34
C THR A 49 -8.20 3.82 -4.59
N GLU A 50 -9.37 3.20 -4.59
CA GLU A 50 -10.37 3.31 -5.65
C GLU A 50 -11.35 4.46 -5.35
N ASN A 51 -11.46 5.41 -6.27
CA ASN A 51 -12.36 6.56 -6.23
C ASN A 51 -13.28 6.52 -7.45
N GLY A 52 -14.26 5.60 -7.43
CA GLY A 52 -15.20 5.38 -8.54
C GLY A 52 -14.50 4.87 -9.80
N HIS A 53 -14.30 5.76 -10.78
CA HIS A 53 -13.67 5.40 -12.07
C HIS A 53 -12.15 5.50 -12.07
N ASN A 54 -11.56 6.08 -11.02
CA ASN A 54 -10.13 6.30 -10.91
C ASN A 54 -9.53 5.50 -9.76
N VAL A 55 -8.26 5.16 -9.91
CA VAL A 55 -7.41 4.52 -8.91
C VAL A 55 -6.21 5.43 -8.70
N SER A 56 -5.96 5.79 -7.45
CA SER A 56 -4.69 6.37 -7.03
C SER A 56 -3.84 5.26 -6.45
N CYS A 57 -2.64 5.04 -6.98
CA CYS A 57 -1.80 3.93 -6.59
C CYS A 57 -0.31 4.26 -6.57
N ARG A 58 0.46 3.50 -5.80
CA ARG A 58 1.93 3.57 -5.75
C ARG A 58 2.51 2.20 -5.45
N VAL A 59 3.74 1.99 -5.90
CA VAL A 59 4.52 0.78 -5.59
C VAL A 59 5.54 1.07 -4.51
N VAL A 60 5.61 0.18 -3.53
CA VAL A 60 6.66 0.15 -2.50
C VAL A 60 7.44 -1.14 -2.67
N VAL A 61 8.76 -1.03 -2.77
CA VAL A 61 9.68 -2.16 -2.91
C VAL A 61 10.62 -2.15 -1.71
N GLN A 62 10.74 -3.30 -1.07
CA GLN A 62 11.67 -3.52 0.01
C GLN A 62 12.51 -4.76 -0.30
N SER A 63 13.82 -4.58 -0.20
CA SER A 63 14.83 -5.64 -0.18
C SER A 63 15.84 -5.37 0.93
N LYS A 64 16.86 -6.23 1.02
CA LYS A 64 18.01 -6.02 1.91
C LYS A 64 18.77 -4.75 1.58
N GLU A 65 18.89 -4.44 0.29
CA GLU A 65 19.75 -3.37 -0.22
C GLU A 65 19.00 -2.04 -0.34
N ILE A 66 17.69 -2.09 -0.66
CA ILE A 66 16.92 -0.87 -0.93
C ILE A 66 15.53 -0.86 -0.31
N LYS A 67 15.09 0.35 0.03
CA LYS A 67 13.69 0.68 0.29
C LYS A 67 13.27 1.77 -0.67
N TYR A 68 12.42 1.42 -1.61
CA TYR A 68 11.86 2.34 -2.59
C TYR A 68 10.38 2.55 -2.32
N ALA A 69 9.94 3.80 -2.35
CA ALA A 69 8.52 4.15 -2.27
C ALA A 69 8.20 5.14 -3.38
N GLY A 70 7.54 4.66 -4.44
CA GLY A 70 7.25 5.47 -5.62
C GLY A 70 6.22 6.56 -5.38
N GLU A 71 6.14 7.51 -6.29
CA GLU A 71 5.14 8.58 -6.25
C GLU A 71 3.72 8.05 -6.47
N LEU A 72 2.72 8.81 -6.02
CA LEU A 72 1.32 8.48 -6.24
C LEU A 72 0.96 8.73 -7.70
N GLN A 73 0.53 7.68 -8.39
CA GLN A 73 0.03 7.71 -9.75
C GLN A 73 -1.49 7.68 -9.74
N THR A 74 -2.13 8.36 -10.70
CA THR A 74 -3.59 8.26 -10.91
C THR A 74 -3.86 7.64 -12.26
N ALA A 75 -4.74 6.65 -12.29
CA ALA A 75 -5.14 5.94 -13.51
C ALA A 75 -6.61 5.55 -13.47
N SER A 76 -7.17 5.13 -14.60
CA SER A 76 -8.53 4.59 -14.61
C SER A 76 -8.56 3.20 -13.94
N ALA A 77 -9.66 2.90 -13.25
CA ALA A 77 -9.87 1.60 -12.61
C ALA A 77 -9.81 0.44 -13.62
N LYS A 78 -10.26 0.67 -14.86
CA LYS A 78 -10.17 -0.30 -15.96
C LYS A 78 -8.72 -0.64 -16.31
N ARG A 79 -7.85 0.38 -16.42
CA ARG A 79 -6.42 0.18 -16.73
C ARG A 79 -5.71 -0.53 -15.57
N PHE A 80 -5.98 -0.08 -14.35
CA PHE A 80 -5.42 -0.70 -13.14
C PHE A 80 -5.77 -2.19 -13.04
N LYS A 81 -7.04 -2.57 -13.24
CA LYS A 81 -7.48 -3.98 -13.18
C LYS A 81 -6.79 -4.88 -14.21
N LYS A 82 -6.44 -4.32 -15.39
CA LYS A 82 -5.76 -5.08 -16.46
C LYS A 82 -4.26 -5.24 -16.21
N SER A 83 -3.62 -4.20 -15.69
CA SER A 83 -2.16 -4.13 -15.60
C SER A 83 -1.73 -3.32 -14.37
N PRO A 84 -1.95 -3.86 -13.16
CA PRO A 84 -1.87 -3.10 -11.92
C PRO A 84 -0.46 -2.58 -11.64
N MET A 85 0.59 -3.36 -11.91
CA MET A 85 1.96 -2.94 -11.62
C MET A 85 2.43 -1.87 -12.59
N SER A 86 2.25 -2.06 -13.90
CA SER A 86 2.65 -1.08 -14.92
C SER A 86 1.83 0.21 -14.90
N THR A 87 0.64 0.17 -14.31
CA THR A 87 -0.17 1.36 -14.06
C THR A 87 0.43 2.23 -12.96
N CYS A 88 1.04 1.61 -11.95
CA CYS A 88 1.50 2.29 -10.73
C CYS A 88 3.02 2.45 -10.66
N LEU A 89 3.77 1.82 -11.57
CA LEU A 89 5.20 1.91 -11.71
C LEU A 89 5.59 1.77 -13.19
N THR A 90 6.21 2.82 -13.73
CA THR A 90 6.65 2.82 -15.13
C THR A 90 7.69 1.72 -15.36
N ARG A 91 7.75 1.21 -16.59
CA ARG A 91 8.67 0.14 -16.96
C ARG A 91 10.13 0.53 -16.72
N ASP A 92 10.51 1.76 -17.04
CA ASP A 92 11.89 2.20 -16.89
C ASP A 92 12.27 2.38 -15.43
N LYS A 93 11.38 2.94 -14.60
CA LYS A 93 11.61 3.00 -13.15
C LYS A 93 11.71 1.60 -12.53
N ALA A 94 10.90 0.64 -12.99
CA ALA A 94 11.01 -0.75 -12.54
C ALA A 94 12.36 -1.38 -12.92
N LYS A 95 12.93 -1.07 -14.09
CA LYS A 95 14.29 -1.52 -14.46
C LYS A 95 15.36 -0.86 -13.60
N GLU A 96 15.24 0.44 -13.34
CA GLU A 96 16.16 1.16 -12.46
C GLU A 96 16.19 0.55 -11.06
N ILE A 97 15.02 0.28 -10.47
CA ILE A 97 14.93 -0.38 -9.16
C ILE A 97 15.53 -1.78 -9.23
N LEU A 98 15.22 -2.55 -10.28
CA LEU A 98 15.75 -3.91 -10.45
C LEU A 98 17.27 -3.94 -10.61
N ALA A 99 17.89 -2.88 -11.13
CA ALA A 99 19.35 -2.77 -11.23
C ALA A 99 20.03 -2.53 -9.87
N LEU A 100 19.26 -2.15 -8.85
CA LEU A 100 19.68 -1.97 -7.46
C LEU A 100 19.33 -3.18 -6.57
N LEU A 101 18.92 -4.31 -7.17
CA LEU A 101 18.51 -5.56 -6.52
C LEU A 101 19.33 -6.78 -6.96
#